data_AF-A0A3P8SMI0-F1
#
_entry.id   AF-A0A3P8SMI0-F1
#
_cell.length_a   1.000
_cell.length_b   1.000
_cell.length_c   1.000
_cell.angle_alpha   90.00
_cell.angle_beta   90.00
_cell.angle_gamma   90.00
#
_symmetry.space_group_name_H-M   'P 1'
#
loop_
_entity.id
_entity.type
_entity.pdbx_description
1 polymer ?
#
loop_
_entity_poly.entity_id
_entity_poly.type
_entity_poly.pdbx_seq_one_letter_code
_entity_poly.pdbx_strand_id
1 'polypeptide(L)' 'SSSPLFLPSGRVHIVTWNVGSAVPPDDITSLFGPNVSDGNIDMFIIG' A
#
# COMPACT_ATOMS: atom_id res chain seq x y z
N SER A 1 -29.50 22.33 4.97
CA SER A 1 -28.40 22.24 4.00
C SER A 1 -27.40 21.24 4.54
N SER A 2 -27.55 19.97 4.19
CA SER A 2 -26.65 18.90 4.63
C SER A 2 -25.62 18.72 3.52
N SER A 3 -24.45 19.35 3.66
CA SER A 3 -23.32 19.10 2.79
C SER A 3 -22.97 17.60 2.85
N PRO A 4 -22.79 16.91 1.72
CA PRO A 4 -22.42 15.49 1.76
C PRO A 4 -21.07 15.37 2.48
N LEU A 5 -21.00 14.46 3.45
CA LEU A 5 -19.75 14.12 4.12
C LEU A 5 -18.77 13.62 3.06
N PHE A 6 -17.79 14.44 2.73
CA PHE A 6 -16.66 14.03 1.89
C PHE A 6 -15.80 13.09 2.74
N LEU A 7 -16.12 11.80 2.72
CA LEU A 7 -15.19 10.80 3.26
C LEU A 7 -13.94 10.88 2.36
N PRO A 8 -12.75 11.16 2.91
CA PRO A 8 -11.53 11.13 2.11
C PRO A 8 -11.43 9.77 1.43
N SER A 9 -11.35 9.74 0.10
CA SER A 9 -11.06 8.52 -0.66
C SER A 9 -9.61 8.12 -0.36
N GLY A 10 -9.42 7.27 0.66
CA GLY A 10 -8.11 6.72 0.99
C GLY A 10 -7.60 5.83 -0.14
N ARG A 11 -6.39 6.10 -0.62
CA ARG A 11 -5.69 5.31 -1.66
C ARG A 11 -4.86 4.23 -0.97
N VAL A 12 -5.42 3.01 -0.93
CA VAL A 12 -4.81 1.84 -0.29
C VAL A 12 -4.15 0.95 -1.35
N HIS A 13 -2.91 0.53 -1.10
CA HIS A 13 -2.20 -0.43 -1.94
C HIS A 13 -2.00 -1.75 -1.19
N ILE A 14 -2.52 -2.84 -1.75
CA ILE A 14 -2.46 -4.17 -1.15
C ILE A 14 -1.40 -4.97 -1.90
N VAL A 15 -0.36 -5.36 -1.17
CA VAL A 15 0.67 -6.29 -1.63
C VAL A 15 0.39 -7.63 -0.98
N THR A 16 0.35 -8.68 -1.79
CA THR A 16 0.46 -10.04 -1.26
C THR A 16 1.65 -10.75 -1.85
N TRP A 17 2.43 -11.40 -1.00
CA TRP A 17 3.61 -12.13 -1.42
C TRP A 17 3.76 -13.46 -0.68
N ASN A 18 3.79 -14.54 -1.44
CA ASN A 18 4.13 -15.85 -0.92
C ASN A 18 5.66 -15.99 -0.83
N VAL A 19 6.20 -15.91 0.40
CA VAL A 19 7.63 -16.13 0.69
C VAL A 19 8.00 -17.62 0.70
N GLY A 20 7.01 -18.52 0.73
CA GLY A 20 7.20 -19.95 0.91
C GLY A 20 7.74 -20.27 2.29
N SER A 21 8.69 -21.21 2.36
CA SER A 21 9.41 -21.55 3.60
C SER A 21 10.75 -20.81 3.74
N ALA A 22 11.04 -19.85 2.86
CA ALA A 22 12.27 -19.07 2.91
C ALA A 22 12.13 -17.90 3.90
N VAL A 23 13.27 -17.33 4.29
CA VAL A 23 13.30 -16.07 5.03
C VAL A 23 13.17 -14.93 4.02
N PRO A 24 12.24 -13.98 4.19
CA PRO A 24 12.16 -12.81 3.31
C PRO A 24 13.45 -11.97 3.46
N PRO A 25 13.90 -11.28 2.39
CA PRO A 25 15.05 -10.39 2.48
C PRO A 25 14.77 -9.25 3.45
N ASP A 26 15.83 -8.70 4.06
CA ASP A 26 15.72 -7.56 5.00
C ASP A 26 15.18 -6.29 4.31
N ASP A 27 15.36 -6.20 2.98
CA ASP A 27 14.84 -5.13 2.14
C ASP A 27 13.74 -5.68 1.20
N ILE A 28 12.54 -5.15 1.36
CA ILE A 28 11.35 -5.47 0.57
C ILE A 28 10.85 -4.27 -0.25
N THR A 29 11.64 -3.21 -0.38
CA THR A 29 11.26 -1.97 -1.06
C THR A 29 10.81 -2.17 -2.51
N SER A 30 11.33 -3.22 -3.15
CA SER A 30 10.95 -3.65 -4.50
C SER A 30 9.47 -4.01 -4.63
N LEU A 31 8.79 -4.40 -3.54
CA LEU A 31 7.37 -4.75 -3.56
C LEU A 31 6.43 -3.55 -3.76
N PHE A 32 6.89 -2.33 -3.50
CA PHE A 32 6.03 -1.13 -3.52
C PHE A 32 5.91 -0.46 -4.89
N GLY A 33 6.58 -0.98 -5.91
CA GLY A 33 6.59 -0.42 -7.26
C GLY A 33 7.26 0.96 -7.36
N PRO A 34 7.55 1.45 -8.58
CA PRO A 34 8.32 2.68 -8.79
C PRO A 34 7.60 3.96 -8.31
N ASN A 35 6.28 3.94 -8.16
CA ASN A 35 5.46 5.13 -7.93
C ASN A 35 5.07 5.33 -6.45
N VAL A 36 5.68 4.59 -5.51
CA VAL A 36 5.41 4.74 -4.06
C VAL A 36 5.69 6.16 -3.56
N SER A 37 6.63 6.85 -4.22
CA SER A 37 7.08 8.19 -3.84
C SER A 37 6.20 9.32 -4.37
N ASP A 38 5.20 9.05 -5.21
CA ASP A 38 4.39 10.07 -5.88
C ASP A 38 3.33 10.71 -4.97
N GLY A 39 3.29 10.33 -3.69
CA GLY A 39 2.30 10.84 -2.71
C GLY A 39 0.86 10.42 -3.02
N ASN A 40 0.68 9.42 -3.89
CA ASN A 40 -0.62 8.92 -4.33
C ASN A 40 -1.12 7.73 -3.48
N ILE A 41 -0.39 7.33 -2.44
CA ILE A 41 -0.74 6.18 -1.60
C ILE A 41 -0.76 6.65 -0.14
N ASP A 42 -1.89 6.44 0.51
CA ASP A 42 -2.10 6.81 1.92
C ASP A 42 -1.74 5.65 2.86
N MET A 43 -1.88 4.40 2.39
CA MET A 43 -1.66 3.20 3.19
C MET A 43 -1.20 2.01 2.36
N PHE A 44 -0.27 1.23 2.91
CA PHE A 44 0.12 -0.09 2.43
C PHE A 44 -0.37 -1.17 3.38
N ILE A 45 -0.92 -2.25 2.81
CA ILE A 45 -1.24 -3.49 3.52
C ILE A 45 -0.41 -4.60 2.86
N ILE A 46 0.38 -5.32 3.65
CA ILE A 46 1.29 -6.37 3.17
C ILE A 46 0.89 -7.68 3.87
N GLY A 47 0.66 -8.74 3.08
CA GLY A 47 0.20 -10.05 3.55
C GLY A 47 0.81 -11.23 2.83
#